data_AF-A0AAP0BKL2-F1
#
_entry.id   AF-A0AAP0BKL2-F1
#
_cell.length_a   1.000
_cell.length_b   1.000
_cell.length_c   1.000
_cell.angle_alpha   90.00
_cell.angle_beta   90.00
_cell.angle_gamma   90.00
#
_symmetry.space_group_name_H-M   'P 1'
#
loop_
_entity.id
_entity.type
_entity.pdbx_description
1 polymer ?
#
loop_
_entity_poly.entity_id
_entity_poly.type
_entity_poly.pdbx_seq_one_letter_code
_entity_poly.pdbx_strand_id
1 'polypeptide(L)'
;MFDYVPVNTPMKENHGICEDSDSDQADVIRYQRLIEKIIYLSHNRLDITYAVEILSRYMHAPRIRHQEATYRLLRYLKKTPSRGLLFSKNDHLRIEVFTDADWAVCRDDRKSITGYCYFVA
;
A
#
# COMPACT_ATOMS: atom_id res chain seq x y z
N MET A 1 -11.53 0.06 21.68
CA MET A 1 -10.18 0.64 21.54
C MET A 1 -9.29 -0.50 21.05
N PHE A 2 -8.90 -0.52 19.77
CA PHE A 2 -8.12 -1.64 19.24
C PHE A 2 -6.71 -1.61 19.84
N ASP A 3 -6.26 -2.72 20.41
CA ASP A 3 -4.92 -2.83 20.96
C ASP A 3 -3.86 -2.51 19.88
N TYR A 4 -3.01 -1.53 20.18
CA TYR A 4 -1.97 -1.07 19.27
C TYR A 4 -0.77 -2.00 19.37
N VAL A 5 -0.72 -3.00 18.48
CA VAL A 5 0.47 -3.82 18.28
C VAL A 5 1.26 -3.26 17.08
N PRO A 6 2.47 -2.71 17.29
CA PRO A 6 3.27 -2.16 16.19
C PRO A 6 3.69 -3.27 15.22
N VAL A 7 3.72 -2.95 13.93
CA VAL A 7 4.10 -3.90 12.87
C VAL A 7 5.31 -3.38 12.09
N ASN A 8 6.13 -4.31 11.60
CA ASN A 8 7.38 -3.98 10.89
C ASN A 8 7.21 -3.84 9.37
N THR A 9 6.12 -4.39 8.83
CA THR A 9 5.84 -4.40 7.40
C THR A 9 4.50 -3.72 7.11
N PRO A 10 4.39 -2.98 5.99
CA PRO A 10 3.14 -2.32 5.59
C PRO A 10 2.03 -3.32 5.26
N MET A 11 2.40 -4.47 4.68
CA MET A 11 1.50 -5.58 4.37
C MET A 11 2.09 -6.91 4.85
N LYS A 12 1.24 -7.91 5.08
CA LYS A 12 1.68 -9.28 5.40
C LYS A 12 2.12 -9.96 4.11
N GLU A 13 3.21 -10.73 4.16
CA GLU A 13 3.53 -11.67 3.08
C GLU A 13 2.39 -12.69 2.91
N ASN A 14 2.11 -13.07 1.66
CA ASN A 14 0.99 -13.98 1.35
C ASN A 14 -0.33 -13.55 2.01
N HIS A 15 -0.61 -12.23 2.00
CA HIS A 15 -1.75 -11.61 2.69
C HIS A 15 -3.11 -12.22 2.34
N GLY A 16 -3.24 -12.84 1.15
CA GLY A 16 -4.47 -13.51 0.74
C GLY A 16 -5.67 -12.56 0.58
N ILE A 17 -5.41 -11.28 0.34
CA ILE A 17 -6.44 -10.29 0.02
C ILE A 17 -6.92 -10.61 -1.39
N CYS A 18 -8.24 -10.70 -1.54
CA CYS A 18 -8.96 -11.02 -2.76
C CYS A 18 -10.39 -10.49 -2.63
N GLU A 19 -11.12 -10.47 -3.73
CA GLU A 19 -12.57 -10.28 -3.72
C GLU A 19 -13.23 -11.48 -3.04
N ASP A 20 -13.59 -11.31 -1.77
CA ASP A 20 -14.32 -12.32 -1.00
C ASP A 20 -15.78 -11.86 -0.83
N SER A 21 -16.65 -12.37 -1.69
CA SER A 21 -18.08 -12.03 -1.74
C SER A 21 -18.83 -12.40 -0.45
N ASP A 22 -18.34 -13.41 0.26
CA ASP A 22 -19.01 -14.05 1.39
C ASP A 22 -18.67 -13.39 2.73
N SER A 23 -17.70 -12.47 2.73
CA SER A 23 -17.28 -11.73 3.93
C SER A 23 -18.16 -10.52 4.23
N ASP A 24 -18.25 -10.11 5.49
CA ASP A 24 -19.00 -8.92 5.88
C ASP A 24 -18.49 -7.65 5.20
N GLN A 25 -19.43 -6.80 4.78
CA GLN A 25 -19.10 -5.49 4.20
C GLN A 25 -18.56 -4.54 5.26
N ALA A 26 -17.54 -3.77 4.88
CA ALA A 26 -17.05 -2.66 5.69
C ALA A 26 -17.80 -1.37 5.35
N ASP A 27 -17.68 -0.37 6.21
CA ASP A 27 -18.16 0.99 5.92
C ASP A 27 -17.37 1.60 4.76
N VAL A 28 -18.05 1.72 3.61
CA VAL A 28 -17.47 2.19 2.34
C VAL A 28 -16.91 3.60 2.47
N ILE A 29 -17.67 4.52 3.06
CA ILE A 29 -17.28 5.94 3.16
C ILE A 29 -16.06 6.07 4.05
N ARG A 30 -16.04 5.35 5.17
CA ARG A 30 -14.90 5.37 6.10
C ARG A 30 -13.65 4.77 5.46
N TYR A 31 -13.79 3.68 4.71
CA TYR A 31 -12.68 3.04 4.02
C TYR A 31 -12.08 3.95 2.95
N GLN A 32 -12.91 4.51 2.06
CA GLN A 32 -12.48 5.41 0.97
C GLN A 32 -11.70 6.61 1.51
N ARG A 33 -12.28 7.34 2.49
CA ARG A 33 -11.63 8.50 3.13
C ARG A 33 -10.26 8.18 3.72
N LEU A 34 -10.08 6.95 4.18
CA LEU A 34 -8.85 6.51 4.81
C LEU A 34 -7.81 6.14 3.76
N ILE A 35 -8.19 5.39 2.73
CA ILE A 35 -7.29 5.04 1.62
C ILE A 35 -6.86 6.30 0.85
N GLU A 36 -7.75 7.25 0.58
CA GLU A 36 -7.41 8.53 -0.09
C GLU A 36 -6.25 9.26 0.61
N LYS A 37 -6.30 9.33 1.94
CA LYS A 37 -5.23 9.94 2.74
C LYS A 37 -3.91 9.17 2.64
N ILE A 38 -3.98 7.84 2.56
CA ILE A 38 -2.79 7.00 2.44
C ILE A 38 -2.22 7.06 1.02
N ILE A 39 -3.05 7.16 -0.03
CA ILE A 39 -2.61 7.41 -1.41
C ILE A 39 -1.82 8.72 -1.48
N TYR A 40 -2.34 9.79 -0.87
CA TYR A 40 -1.59 11.03 -0.77
C TYR A 40 -0.21 10.83 -0.13
N LEU A 41 -0.15 10.09 0.98
CA LEU A 41 1.10 9.81 1.68
C LEU A 41 2.08 8.95 0.86
N SER A 42 1.60 8.03 0.02
CA SER A 42 2.44 7.12 -0.77
C SER A 42 3.38 7.84 -1.75
N HIS A 43 3.04 9.05 -2.18
CA HIS A 43 3.87 9.87 -3.06
C HIS A 43 5.26 10.18 -2.46
N ASN A 44 5.34 10.32 -1.13
CA ASN A 44 6.59 10.57 -0.41
C ASN A 44 7.09 9.33 0.35
N ARG A 45 6.37 8.22 0.26
CA ARG A 45 6.56 6.97 1.00
C ARG A 45 6.46 5.78 0.06
N LEU A 46 7.47 5.59 -0.77
CA LEU A 46 7.50 4.47 -1.71
C LEU A 46 7.47 3.10 -1.03
N ASP A 47 7.84 3.03 0.26
CA ASP A 47 7.77 1.80 1.07
C ASP A 47 6.35 1.28 1.29
N ILE A 48 5.30 2.09 1.09
CA ILE A 48 3.91 1.67 1.25
C ILE A 48 3.14 1.49 -0.06
N THR A 49 3.73 1.86 -1.21
CA THR A 49 3.04 1.95 -2.51
C THR A 49 2.33 0.64 -2.87
N TYR A 50 3.01 -0.49 -2.72
CA TYR A 50 2.42 -1.80 -3.00
C TYR A 50 1.17 -2.10 -2.15
N ALA A 51 1.23 -1.83 -0.84
CA ALA A 51 0.09 -2.04 0.05
C ALA A 51 -1.10 -1.14 -0.33
N VAL A 52 -0.81 0.10 -0.71
CA VAL A 52 -1.82 1.07 -1.16
C VAL A 52 -2.47 0.63 -2.46
N GLU A 53 -1.68 0.15 -3.42
CA GLU A 53 -2.18 -0.31 -4.72
C GLU A 53 -3.12 -1.51 -4.58
N ILE A 54 -2.82 -2.46 -3.68
CA ILE A 54 -3.71 -3.59 -3.41
C ILE A 54 -5.00 -3.12 -2.73
N LEU A 55 -4.89 -2.26 -1.72
CA LEU A 55 -6.05 -1.82 -0.94
C LEU A 55 -6.98 -0.87 -1.71
N SER A 56 -6.46 -0.08 -2.66
CA SER A 56 -7.26 0.84 -3.46
C SER A 56 -8.21 0.13 -4.43
N ARG A 57 -7.92 -1.12 -4.83
CA ARG A 57 -8.79 -1.92 -5.71
C ARG A 57 -10.18 -2.14 -5.12
N TYR A 58 -10.28 -2.23 -3.79
CA TYR A 58 -11.52 -2.55 -3.08
C TYR A 58 -12.28 -1.31 -2.58
N MET A 59 -12.03 -0.12 -3.15
CA MET A 59 -12.69 1.13 -2.74
C MET A 59 -14.21 1.12 -2.94
N HIS A 60 -14.72 0.41 -3.94
CA HIS A 60 -16.16 0.39 -4.25
C HIS A 60 -16.96 -0.54 -3.33
N ALA A 61 -16.36 -1.66 -2.93
CA ALA A 61 -17.01 -2.67 -2.09
C ALA A 61 -16.01 -3.28 -1.09
N PRO A 62 -15.55 -2.49 -0.09
CA PRO A 62 -14.60 -2.97 0.90
C PRO A 62 -15.25 -4.00 1.85
N ARG A 63 -14.44 -4.94 2.31
CA ARG A 63 -14.81 -5.98 3.27
C ARG A 63 -14.04 -5.78 4.56
N ILE A 64 -14.48 -6.42 5.64
CA ILE A 64 -13.80 -6.32 6.95
C ILE A 64 -12.31 -6.65 6.83
N ARG A 65 -11.94 -7.70 6.07
CA ARG A 65 -10.52 -8.07 5.84
C ARG A 65 -9.71 -6.95 5.18
N HIS A 66 -10.30 -6.24 4.22
CA HIS A 66 -9.65 -5.09 3.58
C HIS A 66 -9.42 -3.99 4.60
N GLN A 67 -10.42 -3.71 5.43
CA GLN A 67 -10.33 -2.70 6.48
C GLN A 67 -9.28 -3.05 7.56
N GLU A 68 -9.18 -4.32 7.95
CA GLU A 68 -8.15 -4.82 8.87
C GLU A 68 -6.74 -4.66 8.30
N ALA A 69 -6.56 -4.97 7.01
CA ALA A 69 -5.29 -4.77 6.31
C ALA A 69 -4.93 -3.28 6.28
N THR A 70 -5.90 -2.39 6.08
CA THR A 70 -5.65 -0.94 6.15
C THR A 70 -5.29 -0.48 7.55
N TYR A 71 -5.92 -1.03 8.60
CA TYR A 71 -5.52 -0.75 9.98
C TYR A 71 -4.11 -1.24 10.30
N ARG A 72 -3.70 -2.39 9.74
CA ARG A 72 -2.30 -2.84 9.84
C ARG A 72 -1.35 -1.84 9.20
N LEU A 73 -1.66 -1.34 8.01
CA LEU A 73 -0.86 -0.31 7.34
C LEU A 73 -0.75 0.97 8.17
N LEU A 74 -1.84 1.40 8.81
CA LEU A 74 -1.81 2.54 9.75
C LEU A 74 -0.92 2.29 10.96
N ARG A 75 -0.89 1.06 11.49
CA ARG A 75 0.03 0.69 12.59
C ARG A 75 1.49 0.77 12.16
N TYR A 76 1.80 0.37 10.91
CA TYR A 76 3.13 0.53 10.32
C TYR A 76 3.53 2.01 10.20
N LEU A 77 2.64 2.84 9.68
CA LEU A 77 2.86 4.28 9.53
C LEU A 77 3.09 4.98 10.87
N LYS A 78 2.31 4.63 11.90
CA LYS A 78 2.47 5.17 13.25
C LYS A 78 3.82 4.80 13.88
N LYS A 79 4.40 3.64 13.53
CA LYS A 79 5.74 3.24 13.98
C LYS A 79 6.86 4.04 13.30
N THR A 80 6.64 4.51 12.07
CA THR A 80 7.70 5.09 11.22
C THR A 80 7.36 6.51 10.73
N PRO A 81 7.09 7.49 11.60
CA PRO A 81 6.64 8.82 11.16
C PRO A 81 7.69 9.61 10.36
N SER A 82 8.98 9.40 10.64
CA SER A 82 10.10 10.13 10.03
C SER A 82 10.67 9.48 8.76
N ARG A 83 10.19 8.29 8.37
CA ARG A 83 10.67 7.60 7.17
C ARG A 83 10.07 8.31 5.95
N GLY A 84 10.85 8.52 4.90
CA GLY A 84 10.43 9.24 3.70
C GLY A 84 11.58 9.38 2.69
N LEU A 85 11.30 9.94 1.52
CA LEU A 85 12.33 10.28 0.53
C LEU A 85 13.06 11.57 0.92
N LEU A 86 14.39 11.53 0.88
CA LEU A 86 15.24 12.71 1.02
C LEU A 86 15.74 13.12 -0.35
N PHE A 87 15.26 14.26 -0.85
CA PHE A 87 15.78 14.87 -2.07
C PHE A 87 16.94 15.81 -1.72
N SER A 88 18.08 15.59 -2.35
CA SER A 88 19.26 16.46 -2.24
C SER A 88 19.59 17.01 -3.62
N LYS A 89 20.11 18.23 -3.67
CA LYS A 89 20.59 18.80 -4.93
C LYS A 89 21.84 18.03 -5.34
N ASN A 90 21.83 17.51 -6.57
CA ASN A 90 23.02 17.02 -7.24
C ASN A 90 23.30 17.89 -8.47
N ASP A 91 24.58 18.02 -8.82
CA ASP A 91 25.04 18.86 -9.93
C ASP A 91 25.05 18.10 -11.27
N HIS A 92 24.45 16.92 -11.32
CA HIS A 92 24.43 16.02 -12.47
C HIS A 92 22.96 15.63 -12.74
N LEU A 93 22.64 15.22 -13.96
CA LEU A 93 21.31 14.73 -14.33
C LEU A 93 21.43 13.28 -14.79
N ARG A 94 21.72 12.37 -13.85
CA ARG A 94 21.81 10.93 -14.14
C ARG A 94 20.51 10.27 -13.71
N ILE A 95 19.83 9.66 -14.68
CA ILE A 95 18.59 8.93 -14.43
C ILE A 95 18.90 7.43 -14.39
N GLU A 96 18.60 6.79 -13.27
CA GLU A 96 18.65 5.34 -13.12
C GLU A 96 17.22 4.81 -12.97
N VAL A 97 16.93 3.71 -13.67
CA VAL A 97 15.59 3.12 -13.67
C VAL A 97 15.70 1.68 -13.23
N PHE A 98 14.94 1.35 -12.19
CA PHE A 98 14.77 0.00 -11.70
C PHE A 98 13.36 -0.47 -12.05
N THR A 99 13.25 -1.69 -12.59
CA THR A 99 11.98 -2.30 -12.97
C THR A 99 11.91 -3.70 -12.42
N ASP A 100 10.75 -4.07 -11.90
CA ASP A 100 10.48 -5.40 -11.38
C ASP A 100 9.06 -5.83 -11.80
N ALA A 101 8.84 -7.14 -11.90
CA ALA A 101 7.54 -7.67 -12.30
C ALA A 101 7.27 -9.02 -11.66
N ASP A 102 6.14 -9.08 -10.96
CA ASP A 102 5.65 -10.30 -10.36
C ASP A 102 4.52 -10.91 -11.20
N TRP A 103 4.69 -12.17 -11.61
CA TRP A 103 3.72 -12.86 -12.45
C TRP A 103 2.51 -13.37 -11.67
N ALA A 104 1.32 -13.02 -12.14
CA ALA A 104 0.04 -13.53 -11.65
C ALA A 104 -0.19 -13.43 -10.13
N VAL A 105 0.42 -12.44 -9.47
CA VAL A 105 0.28 -12.23 -8.02
C VAL A 105 -1.13 -11.83 -7.61
N CYS A 106 -1.88 -11.16 -8.48
CA CYS A 106 -3.28 -10.85 -8.20
C CYS A 106 -4.10 -12.14 -8.13
N ARG A 107 -4.73 -12.41 -6.99
CA ARG A 107 -5.56 -13.62 -6.83
C ARG A 107 -6.87 -13.55 -7.60
N ASP A 108 -7.39 -12.34 -7.81
CA ASP A 108 -8.72 -12.12 -8.40
C ASP A 108 -8.69 -12.35 -9.92
N ASP A 109 -7.74 -11.73 -10.62
CA ASP A 109 -7.70 -11.73 -12.09
C ASP A 109 -6.40 -12.32 -12.67
N ARG A 110 -5.49 -12.80 -11.82
CA ARG A 110 -4.19 -13.38 -12.21
C ARG A 110 -3.34 -12.45 -13.07
N LYS A 111 -3.57 -11.14 -13.00
CA LYS A 111 -2.71 -10.15 -13.65
C LYS A 111 -1.39 -10.01 -12.91
N SER A 112 -0.34 -9.76 -13.69
CA SER A 112 0.98 -9.41 -13.17
C SER A 112 0.95 -8.02 -12.53
N ILE A 113 1.82 -7.82 -11.54
CA ILE A 113 2.04 -6.51 -10.92
C ILE A 113 3.44 -6.07 -11.32
N THR A 114 3.55 -4.89 -11.93
CA THR A 114 4.83 -4.32 -12.37
C THR A 114 5.20 -3.15 -11.47
N GLY A 115 6.40 -3.20 -10.90
CA GLY A 115 7.00 -2.10 -10.14
C GLY A 115 8.05 -1.38 -10.96
N TYR A 116 8.12 -0.05 -10.83
CA TYR A 116 9.21 0.74 -11.37
C TYR A 116 9.62 1.85 -10.40
N CYS A 117 10.90 2.22 -10.41
CA CYS A 117 11.44 3.31 -9.61
C CYS A 117 12.45 4.09 -10.45
N TYR A 118 12.24 5.40 -10.54
CA TYR A 118 13.17 6.33 -11.17
C TYR A 118 13.98 7.02 -10.08
N PHE A 119 15.30 6.89 -10.16
CA PHE A 119 16.23 7.62 -9.33
C PHE A 119 16.89 8.70 -10.17
N VAL A 120 16.69 9.96 -9.79
CA VAL A 120 17.35 11.12 -10.41
C VAL A 120 18.48 11.54 -9.49
N ALA A 121 19.69 11.26 -9.91
CA ALA A 121 20.95 11.55 -9.24
C ALA A 121 21.67 12.72 -9.89
#